data_AF-A0A1W6DPZ8-F1
#
_entry.id   AF-A0A1W6DPZ8-F1
#
_cell.length_a   1.000
_cell.length_b   1.000
_cell.length_c   1.000
_cell.angle_alpha   90.00
_cell.angle_beta   90.00
_cell.angle_gamma   90.00
#
_symmetry.space_group_name_H-M   'P 1'
#
loop_
_entity.id
_entity.type
_entity.pdbx_description
1 polymer ?
#
loop_
_entity_poly.entity_id
_entity_poly.type
_entity_poly.pdbx_seq_one_letter_code
_entity_poly.pdbx_strand_id
1 'polypeptide(L)'
;MGILFLKALRDPVQYSNALHNLVTPESLDAWGDFSEAAKGLEAIQNPGFGSRANRAHDASDVAYVKILSNIEQSYEVTEEQVVLAAAVVTLVWRPEFGQWMVHGLGDHIRPEDLPRTSPNDAPEESPEP
;
A
#
# COMPACT_ATOMS: atom_id res chain seq x y z
N MET A 1 3.67 3.79 -5.98
CA MET A 1 4.29 3.98 -4.64
C MET A 1 4.22 2.72 -3.80
N GLY A 2 3.08 2.02 -3.75
CA GLY A 2 2.96 0.75 -3.02
C GLY A 2 3.93 -0.33 -3.53
N ILE A 3 4.15 -0.44 -4.84
CA ILE A 3 5.12 -1.39 -5.43
C ILE A 3 6.56 -1.04 -5.05
N LEU A 4 6.90 0.25 -4.98
CA LEU A 4 8.25 0.67 -4.53
C LEU A 4 8.49 0.26 -3.08
N PHE A 5 7.50 0.47 -2.21
CA PHE A 5 7.55 -0.01 -0.83
C PHE A 5 7.69 -1.53 -0.77
N LEU A 6 6.86 -2.29 -1.50
CA LEU A 6 6.92 -3.75 -1.53
C LEU A 6 8.25 -4.30 -2.06
N LYS A 7 8.87 -3.61 -3.03
CA LYS A 7 10.21 -3.95 -3.53
C LYS A 7 11.29 -3.69 -2.47
N ALA A 8 11.25 -2.53 -1.82
CA ALA A 8 12.17 -2.20 -0.75
C ALA A 8 12.03 -3.14 0.45
N LEU A 9 10.81 -3.61 0.73
CA LEU A 9 10.51 -4.53 1.83
C LEU A 9 11.13 -5.93 1.64
N ARG A 10 11.59 -6.28 0.44
CA ARG A 10 12.33 -7.54 0.20
C ARG A 10 13.74 -7.54 0.78
N ASP A 11 14.31 -6.36 1.04
CA ASP A 11 15.57 -6.21 1.76
C ASP A 11 15.50 -4.97 2.67
N PRO A 12 14.77 -5.09 3.80
CA PRO A 12 14.51 -3.94 4.66
C PRO A 12 15.78 -3.40 5.33
N VAL A 13 16.81 -4.23 5.48
CA VAL A 13 18.11 -3.82 6.03
C VAL A 13 18.82 -2.89 5.04
N GLN A 14 18.89 -3.28 3.77
CA GLN A 14 19.50 -2.46 2.72
C GLN A 14 18.71 -1.17 2.46
N TYR A 15 17.38 -1.24 2.48
CA TYR A 15 16.50 -0.14 2.07
C TYR A 15 15.83 0.61 3.24
N SER A 16 16.32 0.45 4.46
CA SER A 16 15.73 1.06 5.66
C SER A 16 15.42 2.56 5.50
N ASN A 17 16.39 3.37 5.06
CA ASN A 17 16.17 4.81 4.86
C ASN A 17 15.10 5.11 3.79
N ALA A 18 15.01 4.29 2.75
CA ALA A 18 13.97 4.44 1.74
C ALA A 18 12.59 4.11 2.34
N LEU A 19 12.47 2.99 3.06
CA LEU A 19 11.24 2.58 3.73
C LEU A 19 10.72 3.65 4.70
N HIS A 20 11.60 4.25 5.51
CA HIS A 20 11.22 5.35 6.42
C HIS A 20 10.66 6.57 5.67
N ASN A 21 11.13 6.86 4.46
CA ASN A 21 10.63 7.98 3.65
C ASN A 21 9.36 7.63 2.85
N LEU A 22 9.04 6.35 2.71
CA LEU A 22 7.86 5.88 1.98
C LEU A 22 6.62 5.77 2.86
N VAL A 23 6.78 5.74 4.19
CA VAL A 23 5.66 5.59 5.14
C VAL A 23 5.22 6.89 5.76
N THR A 24 3.95 6.97 6.15
CA THR A 24 3.43 8.14 6.87
C THR A 24 4.14 8.31 8.22
N PRO A 25 4.48 9.55 8.64
CA PRO A 25 5.17 9.78 9.92
C PRO A 25 4.46 9.16 11.14
N GLU A 26 3.13 9.14 11.12
CA GLU A 26 2.29 8.65 12.21
C GLU A 26 2.34 7.12 12.36
N SER A 27 2.70 6.38 11.32
CA SER A 27 2.85 4.92 11.38
C SER A 27 4.29 4.46 11.57
N LEU A 28 5.28 5.36 11.53
CA LEU A 28 6.71 5.04 11.57
C LEU A 28 7.09 4.12 12.74
N ASP A 29 6.64 4.47 13.95
CA ASP A 29 6.94 3.70 15.17
C ASP A 29 6.36 2.28 15.14
N ALA A 30 5.23 2.09 14.46
CA ALA A 30 4.58 0.78 14.35
C ALA A 30 5.32 -0.17 13.39
N TRP A 31 6.13 0.36 12.46
CA TRP A 31 6.91 -0.47 11.53
C TRP A 31 8.17 -1.06 12.15
N GLY A 32 8.73 -0.43 13.20
CA GLY A 32 10.01 -0.83 13.78
C GLY A 32 11.14 -0.82 12.74
N ASP A 33 11.77 -1.98 12.51
CA ASP A 33 12.82 -2.18 11.51
C ASP A 33 12.29 -2.78 10.19
N PHE A 34 10.97 -2.81 10.00
CA PHE A 34 10.27 -3.41 8.86
C PHE A 34 10.41 -4.93 8.72
N SER A 35 11.08 -5.62 9.65
CA SER A 35 11.31 -7.07 9.56
C SER A 35 10.01 -7.89 9.63
N GLU A 36 9.06 -7.51 10.47
CA GLU A 36 7.76 -8.20 10.59
C GLU A 36 6.91 -8.02 9.32
N ALA A 37 6.93 -6.82 8.74
CA ALA A 37 6.26 -6.56 7.48
C ALA A 37 6.87 -7.37 6.33
N ALA A 38 8.21 -7.50 6.29
CA ALA A 38 8.90 -8.35 5.32
C ALA A 38 8.52 -9.83 5.48
N LYS A 39 8.52 -10.36 6.71
CA LYS A 39 8.07 -11.74 6.98
C LYS A 39 6.61 -11.97 6.56
N GLY A 40 5.73 -11.00 6.84
CA GLY A 40 4.34 -11.05 6.43
C GLY A 40 4.18 -11.14 4.91
N LEU A 41 4.98 -10.37 4.16
CA LEU A 41 5.00 -10.43 2.69
C LEU A 41 5.57 -11.76 2.16
N GLU A 42 6.66 -12.27 2.76
CA GLU A 42 7.27 -13.55 2.39
C GLU A 42 6.36 -14.75 2.65
N ALA A 43 5.48 -14.66 3.66
CA ALA A 43 4.51 -15.71 3.98
C ALA A 43 3.40 -15.84 2.91
N ILE A 44 3.21 -14.83 2.05
CA ILE A 44 2.23 -14.88 0.96
C ILE A 44 2.81 -15.74 -0.17
N GLN A 45 2.27 -16.94 -0.36
CA GLN A 45 2.69 -17.84 -1.43
C GLN A 45 2.42 -17.21 -2.81
N ASN A 46 3.46 -17.10 -3.65
CA ASN A 46 3.40 -16.55 -5.03
C ASN A 46 2.58 -15.25 -5.12
N PRO A 47 3.06 -14.13 -4.53
CA PRO A 47 2.28 -12.91 -4.43
C PRO A 47 2.14 -12.23 -5.79
N GLY A 48 0.91 -11.91 -6.16
CA GLY A 48 0.58 -11.03 -7.29
C GLY A 48 0.10 -9.67 -6.80
N PHE A 49 0.36 -8.62 -7.59
CA PHE A 49 0.00 -7.25 -7.24
C PHE A 49 -0.94 -6.66 -8.28
N GLY A 50 -1.95 -5.93 -7.82
CA GLY A 50 -2.80 -5.15 -8.72
C GLY A 50 -1.98 -4.13 -9.52
N SER A 51 -2.27 -4.01 -10.82
CA SER A 51 -1.61 -3.04 -11.71
C SER A 51 -2.08 -1.59 -11.50
N ARG A 52 -3.07 -1.38 -10.62
CA ARG A 52 -3.61 -0.07 -10.24
C ARG A 52 -3.91 -0.06 -8.76
N ALA A 53 -3.66 1.08 -8.12
CA ALA A 53 -4.20 1.35 -6.80
C ALA A 53 -5.68 1.74 -6.93
N ASN A 54 -6.55 1.12 -6.12
CA ASN A 54 -7.97 1.45 -6.07
C ASN A 54 -8.20 2.56 -5.05
N ARG A 55 -8.76 3.70 -5.47
CA ARG A 55 -9.18 4.74 -4.52
C ARG A 55 -10.30 4.23 -3.62
N ALA A 56 -10.29 4.71 -2.38
CA ALA A 56 -11.40 4.50 -1.48
C ALA A 56 -12.65 5.22 -2.00
N HIS A 57 -13.82 4.62 -1.76
CA HIS A 57 -15.09 5.28 -2.01
C HIS A 57 -15.21 6.51 -1.11
N ASP A 58 -15.60 7.65 -1.67
CA ASP A 58 -15.77 8.95 -0.98
C ASP A 58 -14.52 9.49 -0.24
N ALA A 59 -13.34 8.92 -0.50
CA ALA A 59 -12.07 9.36 0.05
C ALA A 59 -10.98 9.28 -1.03
N SER A 60 -10.95 10.30 -1.89
CA SER A 60 -10.04 10.33 -3.04
C SER A 60 -8.56 10.37 -2.63
N ASP A 61 -8.27 10.81 -1.42
CA ASP A 61 -6.94 10.87 -0.78
C ASP A 61 -6.49 9.57 -0.11
N VAL A 62 -7.28 8.49 -0.25
CA VAL A 62 -6.93 7.15 0.23
C VAL A 62 -6.97 6.18 -0.95
N ALA A 63 -5.97 5.31 -1.05
CA ALA A 63 -5.90 4.29 -2.08
C ALA A 63 -5.37 2.96 -1.55
N TYR A 64 -5.72 1.87 -2.22
CA TYR A 64 -5.40 0.51 -1.81
C TYR A 64 -4.71 -0.25 -2.94
N VAL A 65 -3.63 -0.94 -2.60
CA VAL A 65 -2.98 -1.90 -3.49
C VAL A 65 -3.20 -3.30 -2.92
N LYS A 66 -3.97 -4.11 -3.64
CA LYS A 66 -4.26 -5.49 -3.22
C LYS A 66 -3.09 -6.40 -3.57
N ILE A 67 -2.73 -7.24 -2.61
CA ILE A 67 -1.78 -8.34 -2.76
C ILE A 67 -2.58 -9.63 -2.78
N LEU A 68 -2.40 -10.43 -3.82
CA LEU A 68 -3.09 -11.69 -4.04
C LEU A 68 -2.13 -12.85 -3.80
N SER A 69 -2.61 -13.98 -3.29
CA SER A 69 -1.84 -15.21 -3.13
C SER A 69 -2.07 -16.17 -4.29
N ASN A 70 -1.10 -17.05 -4.54
CA ASN A 70 -1.16 -18.15 -5.51
C ASN A 70 -1.34 -17.67 -6.96
N ILE A 71 -0.68 -16.57 -7.33
CA ILE A 71 -0.72 -16.07 -8.70
C ILE A 71 0.40 -16.75 -9.51
N GLU A 72 0.03 -17.78 -10.27
CA GLU A 72 0.97 -18.51 -11.15
C GLU A 72 1.17 -17.83 -12.50
N GLN A 73 0.16 -17.10 -12.99
CA GLN A 73 0.21 -16.34 -14.24
C GLN A 73 -0.50 -15.00 -14.06
N SER A 74 0.05 -13.94 -14.66
CA SER A 74 -0.64 -12.65 -14.73
C SER A 74 -1.95 -12.80 -15.49
N TYR A 75 -3.05 -12.33 -14.91
CA TYR A 75 -4.36 -12.32 -15.55
C TYR A 75 -4.96 -10.92 -15.46
N GLU A 76 -5.77 -10.58 -16.46
CA GLU A 76 -6.54 -9.35 -16.46
C GLU A 76 -7.90 -9.61 -15.82
N VAL A 77 -8.29 -8.75 -14.88
CA VAL A 77 -9.62 -8.77 -14.29
C VAL A 77 -10.48 -7.80 -15.10
N THR A 78 -11.33 -8.33 -15.99
CA THR A 78 -12.15 -7.55 -16.92
C THR A 78 -13.52 -7.16 -16.36
N GLU A 79 -13.93 -7.75 -15.24
CA GLU A 79 -15.20 -7.48 -14.53
C GLU A 79 -14.93 -7.21 -13.04
N GLU A 80 -15.80 -6.42 -12.38
CA GLU A 80 -15.72 -6.18 -10.93
C GLU A 80 -15.96 -7.49 -10.16
N GLN A 81 -14.87 -8.22 -9.89
CA GLN A 81 -14.90 -9.40 -9.04
C GLN A 81 -14.43 -9.04 -7.63
N VAL A 82 -15.13 -9.57 -6.62
CA VAL A 82 -14.68 -9.52 -5.23
C VAL A 82 -13.49 -10.47 -5.09
N VAL A 83 -12.30 -9.97 -5.39
CA VAL A 83 -11.06 -10.71 -5.16
C VAL A 83 -10.67 -10.56 -3.69
N LEU A 84 -10.61 -11.68 -2.98
CA LEU A 84 -10.06 -11.77 -1.63
C LEU A 84 -8.55 -11.51 -1.70
N ALA A 85 -8.12 -10.38 -1.15
CA ALA A 85 -6.71 -10.05 -1.05
C ALA A 85 -6.09 -10.81 0.13
N ALA A 86 -4.88 -11.34 -0.06
CA ALA A 86 -4.07 -11.92 1.02
C ALA A 86 -3.55 -10.82 1.97
N ALA A 87 -3.29 -9.63 1.43
CA ALA A 87 -2.96 -8.42 2.17
C ALA A 87 -3.26 -7.18 1.33
N VAL A 88 -3.32 -6.01 1.97
CA VAL A 88 -3.56 -4.72 1.35
C VAL A 88 -2.49 -3.73 1.79
N VAL A 89 -1.88 -3.02 0.84
CA VAL A 89 -1.11 -1.80 1.13
C VAL A 89 -2.09 -0.64 1.13
N THR A 90 -2.15 0.08 2.25
CA THR A 90 -2.96 1.31 2.37
C THR A 90 -2.09 2.52 2.12
N LEU A 91 -2.49 3.35 1.15
CA LEU A 91 -1.82 4.59 0.75
C LEU A 91 -2.67 5.79 1.16
N VAL A 92 -2.01 6.85 1.64
CA VAL A 92 -2.61 8.15 1.96
C VAL A 92 -1.88 9.25 1.19
N TRP A 93 -2.63 10.13 0.54
CA TRP A 93 -2.08 11.31 -0.09
C TRP A 93 -1.70 12.35 0.97
N ARG A 94 -0.46 12.83 0.90
CA ARG A 94 0.09 13.83 1.82
C ARG A 94 0.43 15.09 1.03
N PRO A 95 -0.50 16.06 0.91
CA PRO A 95 -0.25 17.27 0.13
C PRO A 95 0.92 18.09 0.66
N GLU A 96 1.20 18.05 1.97
CA GLU A 96 2.35 18.71 2.57
C GLU A 96 3.71 18.19 2.05
N PHE A 97 3.71 16.98 1.50
CA PHE A 97 4.88 16.35 0.86
C PHE A 97 4.70 16.19 -0.66
N GLY A 98 3.53 16.52 -1.20
CA GLY A 98 3.20 16.32 -2.61
C GLY A 98 3.30 14.87 -3.08
N GLN A 99 3.07 13.89 -2.20
CA GLN A 99 3.25 12.47 -2.52
C GLN A 99 2.27 11.54 -1.79
N TRP A 100 2.09 10.35 -2.36
CA TRP A 100 1.39 9.24 -1.72
C TRP A 100 2.34 8.48 -0.81
N MET A 101 1.93 8.22 0.43
CA MET A 101 2.73 7.51 1.42
C MET A 101 2.00 6.26 1.91
N VAL A 102 2.75 5.24 2.29
CA VAL A 102 2.22 3.99 2.84
C VAL A 102 1.86 4.20 4.31
N HIS A 103 0.61 3.94 4.67
CA HIS A 103 0.19 3.97 6.08
C HIS A 103 0.28 2.59 6.72
N GLY A 104 -0.17 1.54 6.03
CA GLY A 104 -0.25 0.18 6.56
C GLY A 104 -0.12 -0.91 5.51
N LEU A 105 0.24 -2.11 5.96
CA LEU A 105 0.30 -3.36 5.19
C LEU A 105 -0.43 -4.46 5.98
N GLY A 106 -1.35 -5.16 5.34
CA GLY A 106 -2.08 -6.28 5.95
C GLY A 106 -3.58 -6.12 5.76
N ASP A 107 -4.32 -5.92 6.84
CA ASP A 107 -5.76 -5.72 6.80
C ASP A 107 -6.14 -4.40 6.13
N HIS A 108 -7.37 -4.36 5.61
CA HIS A 108 -7.95 -3.14 5.03
C HIS A 108 -8.24 -2.12 6.13
N ILE A 109 -7.62 -0.94 6.03
CA ILE A 109 -7.86 0.19 6.94
C ILE A 109 -8.84 1.17 6.29
N ARG A 110 -9.89 1.53 7.01
CA ARG A 110 -10.91 2.42 6.47
C ARG A 110 -10.45 3.87 6.46
N PRO A 111 -10.94 4.71 5.53
CA PRO A 111 -10.55 6.13 5.46
C PRO A 111 -10.78 6.92 6.75
N GLU A 112 -11.81 6.59 7.53
CA GLU A 112 -12.10 7.24 8.82
C GLU A 112 -11.04 6.98 9.91
N ASP A 113 -10.25 5.92 9.77
CA ASP A 113 -9.21 5.52 10.73
C ASP A 113 -7.81 6.02 10.33
N LEU A 114 -7.70 6.75 9.21
CA LEU A 114 -6.42 7.20 8.64
C LEU A 114 -6.11 8.66 9.00
N PRO A 115 -4.82 9.00 9.21
CA PRO A 115 -4.39 10.38 9.47
C PRO A 115 -4.38 11.21 8.18
N ARG A 116 -5.57 11.58 7.71
CA ARG A 116 -5.80 12.37 6.49
C ARG A 116 -5.64 13.85 6.77
N THR A 117 -4.58 14.47 6.24
CA THR A 117 -4.24 15.89 6.51
C THR A 117 -5.06 16.87 5.67
N SER A 118 -5.49 16.48 4.48
CA SER A 118 -6.41 17.23 3.61
C SER A 118 -7.37 16.26 2.90
N PRO A 119 -8.52 15.94 3.51
CA PRO A 119 -9.49 15.01 2.93
C PRO A 119 -9.93 15.41 1.53
N ASN A 120 -9.91 14.46 0.60
CA ASN A 120 -10.32 14.57 -0.80
C ASN A 120 -9.50 15.52 -1.70
N ASP A 121 -8.28 15.90 -1.28
CA ASP A 121 -7.41 16.86 -2.00
C ASP A 121 -6.30 16.18 -2.84
N ALA A 122 -6.46 14.89 -3.12
CA ALA A 122 -5.54 14.19 -4.00
C ALA A 122 -5.77 14.59 -5.47
N PRO A 123 -4.70 14.62 -6.30
CA PRO A 123 -4.83 14.84 -7.74
C PRO A 123 -5.80 13.81 -8.36
N GLU A 124 -6.41 14.05 -9.52
CA GLU A 124 -7.33 13.07 -10.12
C GLU A 124 -6.64 11.75 -10.52
N GLU A 125 -5.35 11.82 -10.85
CA GLU A 125 -4.55 10.65 -11.21
C GLU A 125 -4.33 9.74 -9.99
N SER A 126 -4.78 8.49 -10.09
CA SER A 126 -4.54 7.50 -9.03
C SER A 126 -3.05 7.22 -8.88
N PRO A 127 -2.56 6.95 -7.65
CA PRO A 127 -1.16 6.61 -7.48
C PRO A 127 -0.82 5.40 -8.34
N GLU A 128 0.34 5.46 -8.98
CA GLU A 128 0.93 4.25 -9.56
C GLU A 128 1.00 3.18 -8.45
N PRO A 129 0.71 1.91 -8.80
CA PRO A 129 0.66 0.83 -7.81
C PRO A 129 1.90 0.79 -6.92
#